data_AF-A0A0B8N455-F1
#
_entry.id   AF-A0A0B8N455-F1
#
_cell.length_a   1.000
_cell.length_b   1.000
_cell.length_c   1.000
_cell.angle_alpha   90.00
_cell.angle_beta   90.00
_cell.angle_gamma   90.00
#
_symmetry.space_group_name_H-M   'P 1'
#
loop_
_entity.id
_entity.type
_entity.pdbx_description
1 polymer ?
#
loop_
_entity_poly.entity_id
_entity_poly.type
_entity_poly.pdbx_seq_one_letter_code
_entity_poly.pdbx_strand_id
1 'polypeptide(L)'
;MKFVTLTNVSLLLLGAAVAEPIVYMIRHGEKPSDGSDGLSAEGEERAQCLTTVFGPSSSYNIGYILAEQPKSDGSRERPYETVEPLAEELGLTVDTSCDKTDEKCVKKAVEAYDGDGNILICWEHNELTLIAEKLGVDDAPDYPDDDFGQIWTLPYPWDTITAITDENCAGLGQEQDMTESWFRLLESLREEVKKIKALGSDVIPSITYKDIENGTLTEEQLNEIRHRGSVVIRGVVSKETALEYKQKAREYIAANKGRVNAFPKDDPAVYELYWTPSQVHARAHPSMINTQKFLTKLWYSSNPLSQISTSNPLMYADRFRIRNPGDAKFALGPHSDGGSLERWEDPEYRRCYSKILEGKWEEYDPFDANHRILAHQDLYNGAGACSMFRFFQGWLSMSSTGPGEGTLKICPLLKHATAYLMLRPFMTTGSIQALNAEFPGSVPSACQEYNNETHPDLDLANTMCSVPHVEPGDYVAWHCDSIHSVDKEHHGKGDSSVLYIPVCPMTLPNVQYLVKQREAALKYSPPPDFPGAGGVGEQGFTDQLDWNTVSIEGLQAMGMGSKPWNIDMSMSDGEKAVVEAANRKCFS
;
A
#
# COMPACT_ATOMS: atom_id res chain seq x y z
N MET A 1 -11.52 -39.60 79.85
CA MET A 1 -11.75 -38.21 79.42
C MET A 1 -11.71 -38.17 77.90
N LYS A 2 -12.86 -38.06 77.24
CA LYS A 2 -12.96 -37.81 75.80
C LYS A 2 -13.68 -36.48 75.64
N PHE A 3 -12.98 -35.50 75.07
CA PHE A 3 -13.53 -34.20 74.69
C PHE A 3 -14.46 -34.38 73.49
N VAL A 4 -15.64 -33.75 73.55
CA VAL A 4 -16.57 -33.58 72.44
C VAL A 4 -16.34 -32.17 71.91
N THR A 5 -16.01 -32.05 70.61
CA THR A 5 -15.91 -30.76 69.92
C THR A 5 -17.09 -30.70 68.95
N LEU A 6 -18.05 -29.82 69.22
CA LEU A 6 -19.09 -29.43 68.26
C LEU A 6 -18.54 -28.31 67.37
N THR A 7 -18.51 -28.54 66.06
CA THR A 7 -18.31 -27.51 65.05
C THR A 7 -19.66 -27.20 64.40
N ASN A 8 -20.21 -26.03 64.72
CA ASN A 8 -21.30 -25.40 63.97
C ASN A 8 -20.73 -24.84 62.67
N VAL A 9 -21.24 -25.31 61.53
CA VAL A 9 -21.01 -24.68 60.23
C VAL A 9 -22.25 -23.84 59.92
N SER A 10 -22.12 -22.52 60.05
CA SER A 10 -23.10 -21.57 59.54
C SER A 10 -22.91 -21.44 58.03
N LEU A 11 -23.91 -21.84 57.26
CA LEU A 11 -23.97 -21.66 55.81
C LEU A 11 -24.37 -20.20 55.50
N LEU A 12 -23.42 -19.39 55.03
CA LEU A 12 -23.71 -18.08 54.44
C LEU A 12 -24.17 -18.30 52.99
N LEU A 13 -25.46 -18.07 52.73
CA LEU A 13 -25.97 -17.86 51.36
C LEU A 13 -25.52 -16.48 50.89
N LEU A 14 -24.50 -16.44 50.03
CA LEU A 14 -24.22 -15.30 49.17
C LEU A 14 -25.27 -15.33 48.05
N GLY A 15 -26.25 -14.43 48.11
CA GLY A 15 -27.08 -14.13 46.94
C GLY A 15 -26.19 -13.45 45.91
N ALA A 16 -26.00 -14.08 44.75
CA ALA A 16 -25.40 -13.42 43.60
C ALA A 16 -26.38 -12.33 43.14
N ALA A 17 -25.92 -11.07 43.08
CA ALA A 17 -26.65 -10.04 42.37
C ALA A 17 -26.64 -10.43 40.88
N VAL A 18 -27.81 -10.67 40.30
CA VAL A 18 -27.96 -10.87 38.85
C VAL A 18 -27.58 -9.55 38.20
N ALA A 19 -26.66 -9.59 37.23
CA ALA A 19 -26.33 -8.41 36.45
C ALA A 19 -27.54 -8.08 35.57
N GLU A 20 -28.02 -6.84 35.63
CA GLU A 20 -29.15 -6.39 34.79
C GLU A 20 -28.74 -6.41 33.31
N PRO A 21 -29.64 -6.82 32.40
CA PRO A 21 -29.32 -7.04 30.99
C PRO A 21 -29.06 -5.71 30.27
N ILE A 22 -28.13 -5.75 29.32
CA ILE A 22 -27.94 -4.69 28.32
C ILE A 22 -28.93 -4.93 27.18
N VAL A 23 -29.53 -3.86 26.66
CA VAL A 23 -30.37 -3.89 25.45
C VAL A 23 -29.51 -3.45 24.27
N TYR A 24 -29.44 -4.29 23.25
CA TYR A 24 -28.88 -3.97 21.95
C TYR A 24 -30.01 -3.80 20.94
N MET A 25 -29.94 -2.75 20.12
CA MET A 25 -30.97 -2.46 19.12
C MET A 25 -30.34 -2.37 17.75
N ILE A 26 -30.92 -3.10 16.79
CA ILE A 26 -30.56 -3.12 15.38
C ILE A 26 -31.82 -2.94 14.53
N ARG A 27 -31.68 -2.46 13.30
CA ARG A 27 -32.77 -2.51 12.33
C ARG A 27 -32.81 -3.84 11.58
N HIS A 28 -33.89 -4.07 10.85
CA HIS A 28 -33.96 -5.18 9.92
C HIS A 28 -32.95 -5.03 8.76
N GLY A 29 -32.54 -6.14 8.17
CA GLY A 29 -31.66 -6.21 7.00
C GLY A 29 -32.27 -5.62 5.72
N GLU A 30 -31.45 -5.56 4.68
CA GLU A 30 -31.71 -4.88 3.42
C GLU A 30 -32.99 -5.37 2.74
N LYS A 31 -33.71 -4.43 2.13
CA LYS A 31 -34.97 -4.71 1.41
C LYS A 31 -34.71 -4.93 -0.08
N PRO A 32 -35.50 -5.79 -0.76
CA PRO A 32 -35.46 -5.90 -2.21
C PRO A 32 -35.70 -4.55 -2.91
N SER A 33 -34.94 -4.27 -3.97
CA SER A 33 -35.01 -3.00 -4.70
C SER A 33 -36.33 -2.79 -5.45
N ASP A 34 -37.06 -3.87 -5.74
CA ASP A 34 -38.39 -3.84 -6.34
C ASP A 34 -39.52 -3.60 -5.32
N GLY A 35 -39.18 -3.48 -4.03
CA GLY A 35 -40.11 -3.24 -2.94
C GLY A 35 -40.93 -4.46 -2.53
N SER A 36 -40.55 -5.67 -2.94
CA SER A 36 -41.15 -6.92 -2.46
C SER A 36 -40.92 -7.13 -0.96
N ASP A 37 -41.74 -7.99 -0.36
CA ASP A 37 -41.63 -8.40 1.04
C ASP A 37 -40.42 -9.31 1.26
N GLY A 38 -39.95 -9.40 2.51
CA GLY A 38 -38.76 -10.15 2.91
C GLY A 38 -37.44 -9.39 2.73
N LEU A 39 -36.33 -10.09 3.00
CA LEU A 39 -34.94 -9.62 2.84
C LEU A 39 -34.47 -9.69 1.37
N SER A 40 -33.55 -8.79 1.00
CA SER A 40 -32.75 -8.96 -0.22
C SER A 40 -31.65 -10.00 -0.01
N ALA A 41 -30.93 -10.37 -1.08
CA ALA A 41 -29.74 -11.22 -0.95
C ALA A 41 -28.69 -10.62 0.00
N GLU A 42 -28.50 -9.29 -0.02
CA GLU A 42 -27.62 -8.58 0.92
C GLU A 42 -28.16 -8.67 2.37
N GLY A 43 -29.48 -8.57 2.54
CA GLY A 43 -30.13 -8.73 3.84
C GLY A 43 -30.02 -10.14 4.40
N GLU A 44 -30.10 -11.17 3.55
CA GLU A 44 -29.85 -12.57 3.95
C GLU A 44 -28.39 -12.79 4.38
N GLU A 45 -27.42 -12.20 3.66
CA GLU A 45 -26.01 -12.21 4.05
C GLU A 45 -25.80 -11.51 5.39
N ARG A 46 -26.49 -10.38 5.64
CA ARG A 46 -26.48 -9.70 6.94
C ARG A 46 -27.00 -10.59 8.05
N ALA A 47 -28.17 -11.21 7.85
CA ALA A 47 -28.78 -12.11 8.82
C ALA A 47 -27.82 -13.25 9.21
N GLN A 48 -27.09 -13.80 8.23
CA GLN A 48 -26.08 -14.82 8.49
C GLN A 48 -24.84 -14.26 9.20
N CYS A 49 -24.42 -13.03 8.88
CA CYS A 49 -23.31 -12.37 9.56
C CYS A 49 -23.60 -12.14 11.05
N LEU A 50 -24.84 -11.82 11.42
CA LEU A 50 -25.23 -11.61 12.81
C LEU A 50 -24.92 -12.79 13.72
N THR A 51 -24.87 -14.01 13.18
CA THR A 51 -24.49 -15.19 13.96
C THR A 51 -23.01 -15.18 14.37
N THR A 52 -22.15 -14.45 13.65
CA THR A 52 -20.78 -14.17 14.08
C THR A 52 -20.70 -12.98 15.03
N VAL A 53 -21.53 -11.96 14.82
CA VAL A 53 -21.53 -10.73 15.65
C VAL A 53 -22.05 -11.04 17.07
N PHE A 54 -23.23 -11.65 17.16
CA PHE A 54 -23.97 -11.89 18.40
C PHE A 54 -24.00 -13.36 18.86
N GLY A 55 -23.36 -14.27 18.13
CA GLY A 55 -23.42 -15.71 18.40
C GLY A 55 -22.68 -16.17 19.67
N PRO A 56 -22.57 -17.50 19.89
CA PRO A 56 -22.14 -18.09 21.16
C PRO A 56 -20.74 -17.67 21.65
N SER A 57 -19.85 -17.27 20.74
CA SER A 57 -18.48 -16.84 21.05
C SER A 57 -18.36 -15.34 21.35
N SER A 58 -19.46 -14.60 21.18
CA SER A 58 -19.51 -13.16 21.30
C SER A 58 -19.53 -12.67 22.75
N SER A 59 -18.93 -11.51 23.01
CA SER A 59 -19.08 -10.81 24.29
C SER A 59 -20.47 -10.21 24.50
N TYR A 60 -21.30 -10.12 23.45
CA TYR A 60 -22.66 -9.60 23.54
C TYR A 60 -23.57 -10.50 24.39
N ASN A 61 -23.32 -11.81 24.47
CA ASN A 61 -24.02 -12.77 25.33
C ASN A 61 -25.56 -12.65 25.27
N ILE A 62 -26.14 -12.76 24.07
CA ILE A 62 -27.59 -12.59 23.86
C ILE A 62 -28.35 -13.78 24.46
N GLY A 63 -29.31 -13.50 25.33
CA GLY A 63 -30.19 -14.47 25.98
C GLY A 63 -31.68 -14.28 25.66
N TYR A 64 -32.04 -13.19 24.99
CA TYR A 64 -33.40 -12.91 24.55
C TYR A 64 -33.41 -12.08 23.27
N ILE A 65 -34.24 -12.47 22.31
CA ILE A 65 -34.38 -11.79 21.02
C ILE A 65 -35.84 -11.41 20.84
N LEU A 66 -36.09 -10.12 20.62
CA LEU A 66 -37.41 -9.54 20.37
C LEU A 66 -37.41 -8.88 18.98
N ALA A 67 -38.37 -9.21 18.14
CA ALA A 67 -38.51 -8.67 16.80
C ALA A 67 -39.95 -8.20 16.51
N GLU A 68 -40.09 -7.29 15.54
CA GLU A 68 -41.41 -6.80 15.09
C GLU A 68 -42.31 -7.96 14.68
N GLN A 69 -43.58 -7.92 15.13
CA GLN A 69 -44.56 -8.93 14.76
C GLN A 69 -44.79 -8.99 13.24
N PRO A 70 -44.49 -10.12 12.58
CA PRO A 70 -44.81 -10.31 11.17
C PRO A 70 -46.33 -10.41 10.96
N LYS A 71 -46.81 -9.95 9.81
CA LYS A 71 -48.20 -10.15 9.41
C LYS A 71 -48.34 -11.42 8.58
N SER A 72 -49.52 -12.03 8.67
CA SER A 72 -49.86 -13.25 7.91
C SER A 72 -49.87 -13.07 6.38
N ASP A 73 -49.80 -11.84 5.88
CA ASP A 73 -49.74 -11.52 4.46
C ASP A 73 -48.31 -11.40 3.92
N GLY A 74 -47.30 -11.68 4.75
CA GLY A 74 -45.88 -11.58 4.42
C GLY A 74 -45.26 -10.21 4.71
N SER A 75 -46.09 -9.18 4.94
CA SER A 75 -45.56 -7.87 5.28
C SER A 75 -44.98 -7.87 6.71
N ARG A 76 -43.90 -7.09 6.90
CA ARG A 76 -43.17 -6.96 8.19
C ARG A 76 -42.42 -8.22 8.64
N GLU A 77 -42.12 -9.15 7.74
CA GLU A 77 -41.31 -10.34 8.07
C GLU A 77 -39.83 -10.00 8.31
N ARG A 78 -39.29 -8.94 7.68
CA ARG A 78 -37.86 -8.62 7.71
C ARG A 78 -37.21 -8.57 9.10
N PRO A 79 -37.77 -7.90 10.13
CA PRO A 79 -37.15 -7.88 11.45
C PRO A 79 -37.02 -9.28 12.06
N TYR A 80 -37.98 -10.16 11.82
CA TYR A 80 -37.90 -11.57 12.23
C TYR A 80 -36.85 -12.32 11.41
N GLU A 81 -36.90 -12.25 10.08
CA GLU A 81 -35.95 -12.94 9.19
C GLU A 81 -34.49 -12.53 9.45
N THR A 82 -34.26 -11.27 9.84
CA THR A 82 -32.92 -10.73 10.12
C THR A 82 -32.26 -11.46 11.30
N VAL A 83 -33.03 -11.80 12.33
CA VAL A 83 -32.50 -12.41 13.57
C VAL A 83 -32.75 -13.91 13.68
N GLU A 84 -33.53 -14.49 12.76
CA GLU A 84 -33.86 -15.92 12.78
C GLU A 84 -32.61 -16.82 12.76
N PRO A 85 -31.61 -16.64 11.85
CA PRO A 85 -30.41 -17.48 11.86
C PRO A 85 -29.63 -17.42 13.17
N LEU A 86 -29.56 -16.24 13.79
CA LEU A 86 -28.91 -16.04 15.09
C LEU A 86 -29.67 -16.75 16.21
N ALA A 87 -31.01 -16.66 16.22
CA ALA A 87 -31.84 -17.33 17.19
C ALA A 87 -31.68 -18.85 17.10
N GLU A 88 -31.64 -19.41 15.89
CA GLU A 88 -31.36 -20.83 15.67
C GLU A 88 -29.97 -21.24 16.21
N GLU A 89 -28.92 -20.45 15.93
CA GLU A 89 -27.56 -20.76 16.40
C GLU A 89 -27.42 -20.68 17.94
N LEU A 90 -28.11 -19.74 18.58
CA LEU A 90 -28.14 -19.60 20.04
C LEU A 90 -29.11 -20.58 20.72
N GLY A 91 -29.96 -21.27 19.96
CA GLY A 91 -31.02 -22.12 20.51
C GLY A 91 -32.13 -21.34 21.22
N LEU A 92 -32.39 -20.11 20.79
CA LEU A 92 -33.41 -19.20 21.32
C LEU A 92 -34.64 -19.16 20.40
N THR A 93 -35.77 -18.72 20.94
CA THR A 93 -36.95 -18.35 20.14
C THR A 93 -37.01 -16.85 19.96
N VAL A 94 -37.35 -16.38 18.76
CA VAL A 94 -37.63 -14.95 18.51
C VAL A 94 -39.01 -14.60 19.06
N ASP A 95 -39.06 -13.69 20.02
CA ASP A 95 -40.32 -13.13 20.50
C ASP A 95 -40.85 -12.12 19.48
N THR A 96 -42.06 -12.36 18.98
CA THR A 96 -42.77 -11.52 18.00
C THR A 96 -44.13 -11.05 18.53
N SER A 97 -44.25 -10.93 19.86
CA SER A 97 -45.51 -10.61 20.52
C SER A 97 -45.94 -9.15 20.42
N CYS A 98 -45.03 -8.23 20.06
CA CYS A 98 -45.28 -6.80 19.99
C CYS A 98 -45.47 -6.32 18.53
N ASP A 99 -46.54 -5.56 18.28
CA ASP A 99 -46.81 -4.94 16.97
C ASP A 99 -45.89 -3.74 16.73
N LYS A 100 -45.66 -3.39 15.45
CA LYS A 100 -44.75 -2.35 14.96
C LYS A 100 -44.72 -1.07 15.79
N THR A 101 -45.90 -0.55 16.13
CA THR A 101 -46.06 0.74 16.82
C THR A 101 -46.50 0.57 18.28
N ASP A 102 -46.11 -0.54 18.93
CA ASP A 102 -46.40 -0.82 20.34
C ASP A 102 -45.12 -0.82 21.18
N GLU A 103 -44.50 0.35 21.28
CA GLU A 103 -43.30 0.58 22.10
C GLU A 103 -43.55 0.27 23.59
N LYS A 104 -44.80 0.36 24.05
CA LYS A 104 -45.21 -0.02 25.42
C LYS A 104 -45.13 -1.53 25.63
N CYS A 105 -45.48 -2.33 24.63
CA CYS A 105 -45.30 -3.78 24.67
C CYS A 105 -43.80 -4.12 24.76
N VAL A 106 -42.98 -3.50 23.92
CA VAL A 106 -41.52 -3.70 23.91
C VAL A 106 -40.91 -3.38 25.28
N LYS A 107 -41.24 -2.22 25.87
CA LYS A 107 -40.77 -1.87 27.22
C LYS A 107 -41.16 -2.93 28.26
N LYS A 108 -42.41 -3.39 28.24
CA LYS A 108 -42.88 -4.42 29.19
C LYS A 108 -42.14 -5.75 29.02
N ALA A 109 -41.83 -6.13 27.78
CA ALA A 109 -41.07 -7.35 27.50
C ALA A 109 -39.64 -7.25 28.05
N VAL A 110 -38.98 -6.09 27.83
CA VAL A 110 -37.65 -5.80 28.39
C VAL A 110 -37.66 -5.79 29.92
N GLU A 111 -38.62 -5.11 30.55
CA GLU A 111 -38.76 -5.05 32.02
C GLU A 111 -39.12 -6.39 32.66
N ALA A 112 -39.76 -7.29 31.91
CA ALA A 112 -40.18 -8.60 32.39
C ALA A 112 -39.13 -9.69 32.21
N TYR A 113 -38.05 -9.42 31.46
CA TYR A 113 -37.00 -10.39 31.21
C TYR A 113 -36.15 -10.62 32.47
N ASP A 114 -36.17 -11.84 32.99
CA ASP A 114 -35.42 -12.27 34.19
C ASP A 114 -34.42 -13.41 33.89
N GLY A 115 -34.12 -13.63 32.61
CA GLY A 115 -33.19 -14.66 32.13
C GLY A 115 -31.72 -14.26 32.20
N ASP A 116 -30.84 -15.23 31.91
CA ASP A 116 -29.40 -15.00 31.80
C ASP A 116 -29.06 -14.41 30.43
N GLY A 117 -28.24 -13.36 30.41
CA GLY A 117 -27.73 -12.73 29.18
C GLY A 117 -28.38 -11.39 28.87
N ASN A 118 -28.15 -10.91 27.66
CA ASN A 118 -28.58 -9.60 27.18
C ASN A 118 -29.71 -9.71 26.16
N ILE A 119 -30.37 -8.58 25.88
CA ILE A 119 -31.54 -8.52 25.01
C ILE A 119 -31.13 -7.93 23.66
N LEU A 120 -31.52 -8.57 22.56
CA LEU A 120 -31.43 -8.02 21.21
C LEU A 120 -32.82 -7.66 20.69
N ILE A 121 -33.00 -6.41 20.26
CA ILE A 121 -34.23 -5.90 19.64
C ILE A 121 -33.95 -5.63 18.16
N CYS A 122 -34.76 -6.22 17.26
CA CYS A 122 -34.70 -5.95 15.82
C CYS A 122 -36.02 -5.35 15.31
N TRP A 123 -35.97 -4.19 14.66
CA TRP A 123 -37.18 -3.46 14.26
C TRP A 123 -37.04 -2.66 12.96
N GLU A 124 -38.11 -2.01 12.52
CA GLU A 124 -38.05 -0.96 11.51
C GLU A 124 -37.44 0.34 12.06
N HIS A 125 -36.57 1.00 11.27
CA HIS A 125 -35.71 2.10 11.71
C HIS A 125 -36.48 3.27 12.34
N ASN A 126 -37.62 3.70 11.78
CA ASN A 126 -38.40 4.82 12.34
C ASN A 126 -38.95 4.54 13.75
N GLU A 127 -39.19 3.28 14.10
CA GLU A 127 -39.74 2.93 15.42
C GLU A 127 -38.64 2.68 16.45
N LEU A 128 -37.39 2.40 16.04
CA LEU A 128 -36.28 2.17 16.97
C LEU A 128 -36.02 3.39 17.86
N THR A 129 -36.08 4.59 17.29
CA THR A 129 -36.00 5.84 18.06
C THR A 129 -37.11 5.91 19.12
N LEU A 130 -38.36 5.61 18.75
CA LEU A 130 -39.50 5.63 19.67
C LEU A 130 -39.41 4.54 20.75
N ILE A 131 -38.87 3.37 20.41
CA ILE A 131 -38.60 2.30 21.39
C ILE A 131 -37.54 2.76 22.39
N ALA A 132 -36.44 3.37 21.95
CA ALA A 132 -35.39 3.88 22.83
C ALA A 132 -35.93 4.97 23.78
N GLU A 133 -36.70 5.93 23.26
CA GLU A 133 -37.40 6.92 24.09
C GLU A 133 -38.32 6.26 25.11
N LYS A 134 -39.00 5.18 24.70
CA LYS A 134 -39.91 4.49 25.59
C LYS A 134 -39.21 3.77 26.72
N LEU A 135 -38.05 3.17 26.46
CA LEU A 135 -37.22 2.52 27.47
C LEU A 135 -36.76 3.55 28.51
N GLY A 136 -36.33 4.73 28.06
CA GLY A 136 -36.08 5.88 28.92
C GLY A 136 -35.10 6.89 28.38
N VAL A 137 -34.66 6.77 27.12
CA VAL A 137 -33.69 7.68 26.50
C VAL A 137 -34.36 9.03 26.22
N ASP A 138 -33.95 10.07 26.94
CA ASP A 138 -34.42 11.43 26.66
C ASP A 138 -33.86 11.92 25.32
N ASP A 139 -34.74 12.37 24.40
CA ASP A 139 -34.37 12.92 23.08
C ASP A 139 -33.49 11.95 22.26
N ALA A 140 -33.95 10.72 22.09
CA ALA A 140 -33.21 9.70 21.35
C ALA A 140 -32.95 10.18 19.90
N PRO A 141 -31.76 9.94 19.33
CA PRO A 141 -31.45 10.31 17.96
C PRO A 141 -32.35 9.56 16.96
N ASP A 142 -32.49 10.09 15.76
CA ASP A 142 -33.11 9.34 14.65
C ASP A 142 -32.19 8.17 14.25
N TYR A 143 -32.75 6.97 14.16
CA TYR A 143 -32.04 5.82 13.61
C TYR A 143 -31.89 6.01 12.08
N PRO A 144 -30.69 5.89 11.48
CA PRO A 144 -30.48 6.27 10.08
C PRO A 144 -31.29 5.42 9.07
N ASP A 145 -31.75 6.05 7.99
CA ASP A 145 -32.56 5.42 6.92
C ASP A 145 -31.76 4.43 6.06
N ASP A 146 -30.47 4.71 5.82
CA ASP A 146 -29.62 4.00 4.85
C ASP A 146 -28.50 3.16 5.52
N ASP A 147 -28.36 3.21 6.85
CA ASP A 147 -27.34 2.45 7.60
C ASP A 147 -27.97 1.20 8.25
N PHE A 148 -27.79 0.05 7.60
CA PHE A 148 -28.31 -1.24 8.04
C PHE A 148 -27.42 -1.97 9.05
N GLY A 149 -26.18 -1.52 9.27
CA GLY A 149 -25.19 -2.21 10.10
C GLY A 149 -25.10 -1.69 11.54
N GLN A 150 -25.91 -0.70 11.90
CA GLN A 150 -25.75 0.02 13.15
C GLN A 150 -26.28 -0.75 14.38
N ILE A 151 -25.50 -0.76 15.47
CA ILE A 151 -25.88 -1.34 16.76
C ILE A 151 -25.92 -0.25 17.81
N TRP A 152 -27.08 -0.03 18.42
CA TRP A 152 -27.21 0.83 19.60
C TRP A 152 -27.07 -0.01 20.88
N THR A 153 -26.27 0.46 21.82
CA THR A 153 -26.04 -0.18 23.12
C THR A 153 -26.64 0.64 24.26
N LEU A 154 -27.64 0.07 24.93
CA LEU A 154 -28.35 0.67 26.05
C LEU A 154 -28.16 -0.21 27.30
N PRO A 155 -27.19 0.09 28.18
CA PRO A 155 -27.06 -0.62 29.45
C PRO A 155 -28.18 -0.22 30.42
N TYR A 156 -28.52 -1.08 31.38
CA TYR A 156 -29.47 -0.73 32.45
C TYR A 156 -29.06 0.59 33.13
N PRO A 157 -29.99 1.53 33.37
CA PRO A 157 -31.46 1.40 33.34
C PRO A 157 -32.12 1.67 31.98
N TRP A 158 -31.37 1.54 30.87
CA TRP A 158 -31.79 1.70 29.48
C TRP A 158 -32.22 3.14 29.11
N ASP A 159 -31.77 4.12 29.89
CA ASP A 159 -32.09 5.54 29.73
C ASP A 159 -31.06 6.32 28.90
N THR A 160 -30.01 5.64 28.39
CA THR A 160 -28.96 6.27 27.58
C THR A 160 -28.42 5.30 26.54
N ILE A 161 -28.20 5.76 25.31
CA ILE A 161 -27.41 5.06 24.30
C ILE A 161 -25.93 5.37 24.56
N THR A 162 -25.19 4.39 25.10
CA THR A 162 -23.77 4.61 25.48
C THR A 162 -22.79 4.35 24.35
N ALA A 163 -23.20 3.61 23.33
CA ALA A 163 -22.39 3.34 22.15
C ALA A 163 -23.27 3.13 20.92
N ILE A 164 -22.78 3.62 19.79
CA ILE A 164 -23.28 3.34 18.45
C ILE A 164 -22.09 2.72 17.70
N THR A 165 -22.20 1.45 17.34
CA THR A 165 -21.16 0.66 16.67
C THR A 165 -21.69 0.04 15.39
N ASP A 166 -20.82 -0.55 14.58
CA ASP A 166 -21.20 -1.27 13.36
C ASP A 166 -21.07 -2.78 13.55
N GLU A 167 -21.93 -3.56 12.90
CA GLU A 167 -21.88 -5.03 12.83
C GLU A 167 -20.56 -5.54 12.22
N ASN A 168 -19.91 -4.73 11.37
CA ASN A 168 -18.70 -5.02 10.62
C ASN A 168 -18.82 -6.29 9.76
N CYS A 169 -19.99 -6.48 9.14
CA CYS A 169 -20.23 -7.58 8.22
C CYS A 169 -19.41 -7.40 6.93
N ALA A 170 -18.44 -8.28 6.73
CA ALA A 170 -17.52 -8.21 5.60
C ALA A 170 -18.28 -8.30 4.26
N GLY A 171 -18.16 -7.27 3.42
CA GLY A 171 -18.76 -7.22 2.08
C GLY A 171 -20.07 -6.42 1.99
N LEU A 172 -20.73 -6.12 3.11
CA LEU A 172 -21.97 -5.34 3.14
C LEU A 172 -21.65 -3.84 3.33
N GLY A 173 -22.29 -2.94 2.57
CA GLY A 173 -22.04 -1.49 2.63
C GLY A 173 -20.71 -0.98 2.01
N GLN A 174 -19.76 -1.87 1.70
CA GLN A 174 -18.45 -1.50 1.12
C GLN A 174 -18.55 -0.79 -0.23
N GLU A 175 -19.56 -1.11 -1.05
CA GLU A 175 -19.77 -0.45 -2.34
C GLU A 175 -20.09 1.04 -2.18
N GLN A 176 -20.84 1.41 -1.14
CA GLN A 176 -21.14 2.79 -0.82
C GLN A 176 -19.88 3.53 -0.32
N ASP A 177 -19.16 2.94 0.63
CA ASP A 177 -17.90 3.50 1.13
C ASP A 177 -16.86 3.73 0.02
N MET A 178 -16.70 2.75 -0.88
CA MET A 178 -15.81 2.86 -2.03
C MET A 178 -16.29 3.94 -3.01
N THR A 179 -17.59 4.10 -3.22
CA THR A 179 -18.17 5.11 -4.10
C THR A 179 -17.98 6.52 -3.56
N GLU A 180 -18.27 6.73 -2.27
CA GLU A 180 -18.04 8.02 -1.62
C GLU A 180 -16.54 8.36 -1.59
N SER A 181 -15.70 7.38 -1.28
CA SER A 181 -14.23 7.45 -1.38
C SER A 181 -13.78 7.91 -2.75
N TRP A 182 -14.32 7.32 -3.82
CA TRP A 182 -14.00 7.69 -5.19
C TRP A 182 -14.33 9.16 -5.49
N PHE A 183 -15.49 9.66 -5.06
CA PHE A 183 -15.84 11.07 -5.26
C PHE A 183 -14.94 12.03 -4.47
N ARG A 184 -14.62 11.71 -3.21
CA ARG A 184 -13.64 12.47 -2.41
C ARG A 184 -12.26 12.49 -3.07
N LEU A 185 -11.82 11.34 -3.59
CA LEU A 185 -10.56 11.22 -4.33
C LEU A 185 -10.56 12.11 -5.58
N LEU A 186 -11.61 12.07 -6.41
CA LEU A 186 -11.68 12.88 -7.63
C LEU A 186 -11.70 14.39 -7.35
N GLU A 187 -12.38 14.82 -6.30
CA GLU A 187 -12.36 16.23 -5.86
C GLU A 187 -10.94 16.65 -5.44
N SER A 188 -10.30 15.87 -4.57
CA SER A 188 -8.94 16.12 -4.11
C SER A 188 -7.91 16.09 -5.26
N LEU A 189 -8.05 15.13 -6.18
CA LEU A 189 -7.21 14.96 -7.36
C LEU A 189 -7.28 16.21 -8.26
N ARG A 190 -8.47 16.77 -8.51
CA ARG A 190 -8.61 17.99 -9.32
C ARG A 190 -7.87 19.19 -8.72
N GLU A 191 -7.82 19.30 -7.39
CA GLU A 191 -7.05 20.36 -6.72
C GLU A 191 -5.54 20.14 -6.86
N GLU A 192 -5.04 18.91 -6.73
CA GLU A 192 -3.62 18.64 -6.98
C GLU A 192 -3.24 18.86 -8.45
N VAL A 193 -4.09 18.47 -9.41
CA VAL A 193 -3.88 18.75 -10.84
C VAL A 193 -3.74 20.25 -11.09
N LYS A 194 -4.59 21.10 -10.48
CA LYS A 194 -4.46 22.57 -10.59
C LYS A 194 -3.12 23.08 -10.07
N LYS A 195 -2.67 22.58 -8.90
CA LYS A 195 -1.37 22.95 -8.31
C LYS A 195 -0.21 22.54 -9.22
N ILE A 196 -0.22 21.31 -9.72
CA ILE A 196 0.83 20.79 -10.61
C ILE A 196 0.87 21.60 -11.90
N LYS A 197 -0.28 21.92 -12.49
CA LYS A 197 -0.36 22.75 -13.70
C LYS A 197 0.22 24.16 -13.48
N ALA A 198 0.04 24.72 -12.30
CA ALA A 198 0.57 26.05 -11.97
C ALA A 198 2.09 26.04 -11.73
N LEU A 199 2.61 24.98 -11.11
CA LEU A 199 4.03 24.87 -10.74
C LEU A 199 4.90 24.26 -11.86
N GLY A 200 4.33 23.39 -12.71
CA GLY A 200 5.08 22.64 -13.70
C GLY A 200 6.20 21.82 -13.04
N SER A 201 7.41 21.84 -13.63
CA SER A 201 8.58 21.13 -13.10
C SER A 201 8.97 21.51 -11.67
N ASP A 202 8.66 22.73 -11.22
CA ASP A 202 9.04 23.21 -9.89
C ASP A 202 8.28 22.49 -8.75
N VAL A 203 7.25 21.72 -9.09
CA VAL A 203 6.53 20.85 -8.13
C VAL A 203 7.39 19.68 -7.65
N ILE A 204 8.45 19.31 -8.38
CA ILE A 204 9.35 18.23 -7.99
C ILE A 204 10.41 18.83 -7.06
N PRO A 205 10.48 18.39 -5.78
CA PRO A 205 11.36 19.01 -4.80
C PRO A 205 12.83 18.84 -5.17
N SER A 206 13.62 19.87 -4.94
CA SER A 206 15.08 19.87 -5.08
C SER A 206 15.75 20.16 -3.74
N ILE A 207 16.67 19.29 -3.33
CA ILE A 207 17.49 19.44 -2.11
C ILE A 207 18.98 19.31 -2.47
N THR A 208 19.89 19.74 -1.59
CA THR A 208 21.33 19.53 -1.82
C THR A 208 21.86 18.33 -1.04
N TYR A 209 22.85 17.63 -1.59
CA TYR A 209 23.56 16.57 -0.87
C TYR A 209 24.18 17.09 0.44
N LYS A 210 24.61 18.35 0.45
CA LYS A 210 25.17 19.00 1.63
C LYS A 210 24.15 19.13 2.77
N ASP A 211 22.86 19.32 2.45
CA ASP A 211 21.81 19.35 3.47
C ASP A 211 21.56 17.96 4.09
N ILE A 212 21.72 16.90 3.29
CA ILE A 212 21.70 15.52 3.77
C ILE A 212 22.89 15.25 4.69
N GLU A 213 24.10 15.63 4.25
CA GLU A 213 25.34 15.42 5.02
C GLU A 213 25.33 16.15 6.37
N ASN A 214 24.80 17.37 6.40
CA ASN A 214 24.71 18.17 7.62
C ASN A 214 23.48 17.85 8.48
N GLY A 215 22.54 17.04 7.98
CA GLY A 215 21.27 16.77 8.66
C GLY A 215 20.40 18.02 8.85
N THR A 216 20.40 18.94 7.89
CA THR A 216 19.72 20.25 7.99
C THR A 216 18.38 20.33 7.26
N LEU A 217 17.91 19.22 6.69
CA LEU A 217 16.60 19.15 6.05
C LEU A 217 15.48 19.30 7.08
N THR A 218 14.48 20.11 6.74
CA THR A 218 13.30 20.33 7.57
C THR A 218 12.25 19.24 7.36
N GLU A 219 11.38 19.01 8.36
CA GLU A 219 10.24 18.09 8.21
C GLU A 219 9.32 18.47 7.05
N GLU A 220 9.17 19.77 6.76
CA GLU A 220 8.39 20.25 5.60
C GLU A 220 8.99 19.74 4.28
N GLN A 221 10.31 19.81 4.12
CA GLN A 221 10.99 19.27 2.94
C GLN A 221 10.86 17.75 2.84
N LEU A 222 10.98 17.04 3.96
CA LEU A 222 10.80 15.58 3.98
C LEU A 222 9.37 15.18 3.63
N ASN A 223 8.37 15.91 4.14
CA ASN A 223 6.96 15.69 3.83
C ASN A 223 6.64 16.03 2.38
N GLU A 224 7.24 17.05 1.79
CA GLU A 224 7.05 17.35 0.37
C GLU A 224 7.65 16.25 -0.51
N ILE A 225 8.81 15.69 -0.15
CA ILE A 225 9.39 14.53 -0.86
C ILE A 225 8.44 13.33 -0.79
N ARG A 226 7.86 13.05 0.40
CA ARG A 226 6.87 11.96 0.55
C ARG A 226 5.60 12.22 -0.26
N HIS A 227 5.06 13.43 -0.18
CA HIS A 227 3.84 13.82 -0.88
C HIS A 227 3.99 13.70 -2.42
N ARG A 228 5.11 14.19 -2.95
CA ARG A 228 5.41 14.17 -4.40
C ARG A 228 5.97 12.84 -4.89
N GLY A 229 6.42 11.98 -3.99
CA GLY A 229 7.02 10.70 -4.31
C GLY A 229 8.30 10.79 -5.12
N SER A 230 8.93 11.95 -5.22
CA SER A 230 10.11 12.17 -6.07
C SER A 230 10.98 13.30 -5.54
N VAL A 231 12.25 13.30 -5.91
CA VAL A 231 13.21 14.33 -5.49
C VAL A 231 14.41 14.42 -6.45
N VAL A 232 14.92 15.64 -6.63
CA VAL A 232 16.24 15.89 -7.22
C VAL A 232 17.22 16.25 -6.10
N ILE A 233 18.32 15.51 -6.00
CA ILE A 233 19.37 15.70 -5.02
C ILE A 233 20.61 16.26 -5.71
N ARG A 234 20.94 17.51 -5.41
CA ARG A 234 21.98 18.28 -6.09
C ARG A 234 23.37 17.95 -5.58
N GLY A 235 24.30 17.71 -6.51
CA GLY A 235 25.72 17.55 -6.22
C GLY A 235 26.04 16.37 -5.31
N VAL A 236 25.41 15.21 -5.53
CA VAL A 236 25.73 13.97 -4.80
C VAL A 236 27.15 13.52 -5.09
N VAL A 237 27.53 13.57 -6.36
CA VAL A 237 28.91 13.37 -6.82
C VAL A 237 29.39 14.69 -7.43
N SER A 238 30.69 14.98 -7.37
CA SER A 238 31.21 16.18 -8.03
C SER A 238 30.99 16.11 -9.55
N LYS A 239 30.80 17.27 -10.17
CA LYS A 239 30.60 17.39 -11.61
C LYS A 239 31.74 16.76 -12.40
N GLU A 240 32.98 16.95 -11.93
CA GLU A 240 34.19 16.39 -12.53
C GLU A 240 34.17 14.87 -12.51
N THR A 241 33.86 14.26 -11.37
CA THR A 241 33.80 12.80 -11.22
C THR A 241 32.67 12.20 -12.07
N ALA A 242 31.50 12.83 -12.12
CA ALA A 242 30.40 12.37 -12.96
C ALA A 242 30.73 12.43 -14.47
N LEU A 243 31.41 13.49 -14.91
CA LEU A 243 31.91 13.59 -16.29
C LEU A 243 33.01 12.58 -16.59
N GLU A 244 33.88 12.28 -15.62
CA GLU A 244 34.89 11.23 -15.74
C GLU A 244 34.24 9.85 -15.91
N TYR A 245 33.18 9.53 -15.15
CA TYR A 245 32.42 8.29 -15.33
C TYR A 245 31.90 8.14 -16.75
N LYS A 246 31.31 9.20 -17.32
CA LYS A 246 30.83 9.18 -18.71
C LYS A 246 31.97 9.01 -19.71
N GLN A 247 33.09 9.71 -19.52
CA GLN A 247 34.24 9.60 -20.41
C GLN A 247 34.79 8.17 -20.41
N LYS A 248 35.02 7.58 -19.22
CA LYS A 248 35.47 6.20 -19.07
C LYS A 248 34.48 5.18 -19.64
N ALA A 249 33.18 5.41 -19.51
CA ALA A 249 32.17 4.55 -20.11
C ALA A 249 32.25 4.56 -21.65
N ARG A 250 32.46 5.74 -22.26
CA ARG A 250 32.65 5.87 -23.72
C ARG A 250 33.93 5.17 -24.19
N GLU A 251 35.02 5.31 -23.44
CA GLU A 251 36.30 4.63 -23.73
C GLU A 251 36.14 3.10 -23.64
N TYR A 252 35.49 2.61 -22.59
CA TYR A 252 35.20 1.19 -22.41
C TYR A 252 34.32 0.63 -23.53
N ILE A 253 33.29 1.36 -23.97
CA ILE A 253 32.49 1.00 -25.14
C ILE A 253 33.37 0.94 -26.40
N ALA A 254 34.21 1.94 -26.62
CA ALA A 254 35.05 2.03 -27.82
C ALA A 254 36.08 0.89 -27.89
N ALA A 255 36.73 0.57 -26.77
CA ALA A 255 37.71 -0.51 -26.66
C ALA A 255 37.08 -1.90 -26.91
N ASN A 256 35.79 -2.07 -26.59
CA ASN A 256 35.10 -3.35 -26.62
C ASN A 256 33.99 -3.43 -27.69
N LYS A 257 33.95 -2.52 -28.67
CA LYS A 257 32.85 -2.31 -29.62
C LYS A 257 32.32 -3.58 -30.30
N GLY A 258 33.19 -4.57 -30.56
CA GLY A 258 32.80 -5.83 -31.21
C GLY A 258 31.93 -6.76 -30.36
N ARG A 259 31.80 -6.51 -29.06
CA ARG A 259 31.04 -7.34 -28.11
C ARG A 259 30.00 -6.56 -27.29
N VAL A 260 29.96 -5.23 -27.39
CA VAL A 260 29.01 -4.39 -26.66
C VAL A 260 27.62 -4.52 -27.27
N ASN A 261 26.64 -4.91 -26.45
CA ASN A 261 25.23 -4.87 -26.80
C ASN A 261 24.62 -3.53 -26.36
N ALA A 262 23.87 -2.90 -27.26
CA ALA A 262 23.17 -1.66 -26.99
C ALA A 262 21.98 -1.49 -27.94
N PHE A 263 21.00 -0.69 -27.54
CA PHE A 263 19.78 -0.48 -28.32
C PHE A 263 19.33 1.01 -28.36
N PRO A 264 18.65 1.43 -29.43
CA PRO A 264 18.50 0.70 -30.71
C PRO A 264 19.85 0.50 -31.43
N LYS A 265 19.97 -0.51 -32.30
CA LYS A 265 21.28 -0.92 -32.86
C LYS A 265 21.94 0.15 -33.75
N ASP A 266 21.14 0.96 -34.40
CA ASP A 266 21.55 1.97 -35.37
C ASP A 266 21.82 3.34 -34.74
N ASP A 267 21.24 3.62 -33.57
CA ASP A 267 21.57 4.78 -32.73
C ASP A 267 21.56 4.36 -31.24
N PRO A 268 22.63 3.70 -30.76
CA PRO A 268 22.68 3.16 -29.41
C PRO A 268 22.47 4.23 -28.34
N ALA A 269 21.41 4.06 -27.54
CA ALA A 269 21.10 4.94 -26.43
C ALA A 269 21.23 4.24 -25.08
N VAL A 270 20.80 2.98 -24.97
CA VAL A 270 20.88 2.17 -23.74
C VAL A 270 21.88 1.03 -23.95
N TYR A 271 22.82 0.89 -23.01
CA TYR A 271 23.91 -0.08 -23.10
C TYR A 271 23.69 -1.22 -22.13
N GLU A 272 23.72 -2.47 -22.62
CA GLU A 272 23.65 -3.69 -21.81
C GLU A 272 25.02 -4.03 -21.21
N LEU A 273 25.52 -3.09 -20.42
CA LEU A 273 26.74 -3.18 -19.63
C LEU A 273 26.37 -2.91 -18.16
N TYR A 274 27.02 -3.60 -17.23
CA TYR A 274 26.62 -3.67 -15.84
C TYR A 274 27.79 -3.50 -14.87
N TRP A 275 28.99 -3.91 -15.27
CA TRP A 275 30.18 -4.02 -14.44
C TRP A 275 31.33 -3.11 -14.89
N THR A 276 31.03 -2.09 -15.70
CA THR A 276 32.05 -1.10 -16.07
C THR A 276 32.65 -0.45 -14.83
N PRO A 277 33.94 -0.05 -14.85
CA PRO A 277 34.53 0.70 -13.74
C PRO A 277 33.67 1.91 -13.33
N SER A 278 33.15 2.67 -14.31
CA SER A 278 32.26 3.81 -14.05
C SER A 278 31.01 3.44 -13.26
N GLN A 279 30.30 2.38 -13.64
CA GLN A 279 29.07 1.96 -12.95
C GLN A 279 29.35 1.49 -11.54
N VAL A 280 30.35 0.63 -11.35
CA VAL A 280 30.63 0.06 -10.03
C VAL A 280 31.18 1.11 -9.07
N HIS A 281 32.08 1.99 -9.53
CA HIS A 281 32.57 3.09 -8.69
C HIS A 281 31.48 4.13 -8.37
N ALA A 282 30.55 4.41 -9.30
CA ALA A 282 29.43 5.30 -9.01
C ALA A 282 28.48 4.74 -7.94
N ARG A 283 28.14 3.44 -8.03
CA ARG A 283 27.31 2.76 -7.02
C ARG A 283 28.01 2.64 -5.67
N ALA A 284 29.33 2.44 -5.68
CA ALA A 284 30.16 2.32 -4.48
C ALA A 284 30.65 3.66 -3.91
N HIS A 285 30.28 4.79 -4.52
CA HIS A 285 30.71 6.11 -4.10
C HIS A 285 30.12 6.44 -2.71
N PRO A 286 30.91 6.91 -1.73
CA PRO A 286 30.43 7.17 -0.37
C PRO A 286 29.19 8.07 -0.32
N SER A 287 29.19 9.18 -1.07
CA SER A 287 28.03 10.08 -1.16
C SER A 287 26.79 9.43 -1.78
N MET A 288 26.97 8.46 -2.69
CA MET A 288 25.84 7.73 -3.28
C MET A 288 25.23 6.78 -2.26
N ILE A 289 26.05 6.02 -1.54
CA ILE A 289 25.60 5.14 -0.45
C ILE A 289 24.92 5.95 0.65
N ASN A 290 25.47 7.12 1.02
CA ASN A 290 24.84 8.02 1.99
C ASN A 290 23.50 8.56 1.51
N THR A 291 23.38 8.89 0.22
CA THR A 291 22.13 9.31 -0.41
C THR A 291 21.08 8.19 -0.39
N GLN A 292 21.49 6.94 -0.67
CA GLN A 292 20.60 5.78 -0.56
C GLN A 292 20.14 5.58 0.89
N LYS A 293 21.03 5.68 1.88
CA LYS A 293 20.70 5.61 3.32
C LYS A 293 19.72 6.70 3.75
N PHE A 294 19.83 7.90 3.18
CA PHE A 294 18.87 8.98 3.42
C PHE A 294 17.49 8.61 2.85
N LEU A 295 17.43 8.18 1.60
CA LEU A 295 16.17 7.83 0.94
C LEU A 295 15.48 6.61 1.57
N THR A 296 16.23 5.59 1.99
CA THR A 296 15.65 4.44 2.70
C THR A 296 15.03 4.82 4.04
N LYS A 297 15.50 5.86 4.71
CA LYS A 297 14.94 6.36 5.98
C LYS A 297 13.63 7.14 5.83
N LEU A 298 13.23 7.49 4.60
CA LEU A 298 11.90 8.05 4.37
C LEU A 298 10.79 7.01 4.54
N TRP A 299 11.15 5.72 4.48
CA TRP A 299 10.28 4.57 4.63
C TRP A 299 10.33 4.01 6.05
N TYR A 300 9.26 3.30 6.42
CA TYR A 300 9.19 2.54 7.66
C TYR A 300 8.38 1.25 7.44
N SER A 301 8.23 0.47 8.50
CA SER A 301 7.27 -0.65 8.54
C SER A 301 6.39 -0.48 9.77
N SER A 302 5.08 -0.53 9.59
CA SER A 302 4.11 -0.52 10.70
C SER A 302 4.23 -1.75 11.61
N ASN A 303 4.79 -2.84 11.10
CA ASN A 303 5.08 -4.05 11.88
C ASN A 303 6.58 -4.09 12.28
N PRO A 304 6.92 -4.10 13.58
CA PRO A 304 8.31 -4.16 14.05
C PRO A 304 9.00 -5.52 13.79
N LEU A 305 8.23 -6.57 13.47
CA LEU A 305 8.76 -7.89 13.11
C LEU A 305 9.12 -8.03 11.63
N SER A 306 8.80 -7.01 10.81
CA SER A 306 9.16 -6.99 9.39
C SER A 306 10.65 -7.09 9.20
N GLN A 307 11.07 -8.08 8.41
CA GLN A 307 12.48 -8.36 8.10
C GLN A 307 13.01 -7.41 7.03
N ILE A 308 13.14 -6.14 7.42
CA ILE A 308 13.64 -5.05 6.59
C ILE A 308 14.66 -4.20 7.35
N SER A 309 15.76 -3.83 6.70
CA SER A 309 16.67 -2.79 7.17
C SER A 309 16.60 -1.58 6.25
N THR A 310 16.25 -0.43 6.84
CA THR A 310 16.27 0.88 6.19
C THR A 310 17.62 1.59 6.40
N SER A 311 18.55 0.96 7.13
CA SER A 311 19.89 1.51 7.40
C SER A 311 20.97 0.97 6.46
N ASN A 312 20.72 -0.18 5.83
CA ASN A 312 21.68 -0.91 5.01
C ASN A 312 21.14 -1.09 3.57
N PRO A 313 21.23 -0.07 2.70
CA PRO A 313 20.83 -0.22 1.31
C PRO A 313 21.71 -1.26 0.60
N LEU A 314 21.11 -2.00 -0.31
CA LEU A 314 21.78 -3.00 -1.15
C LEU A 314 21.99 -2.46 -2.56
N MET A 315 23.06 -2.93 -3.21
CA MET A 315 23.35 -2.54 -4.59
C MET A 315 22.58 -3.41 -5.59
N TYR A 316 21.94 -2.76 -6.56
CA TYR A 316 21.37 -3.40 -7.75
C TYR A 316 22.15 -2.97 -9.00
N ALA A 317 22.56 -3.94 -9.82
CA ALA A 317 23.26 -3.70 -11.07
C ALA A 317 22.27 -3.52 -12.21
N ASP A 318 22.31 -2.35 -12.84
CA ASP A 318 21.46 -1.99 -13.98
C ASP A 318 22.32 -1.42 -15.12
N ARG A 319 21.68 -1.07 -16.22
CA ARG A 319 22.26 -0.49 -17.43
C ARG A 319 22.60 1.00 -17.21
N PHE A 320 23.04 1.64 -18.28
CA PHE A 320 23.12 3.10 -18.35
C PHE A 320 22.68 3.59 -19.72
N ARG A 321 22.42 4.89 -19.82
CA ARG A 321 21.95 5.54 -21.05
C ARG A 321 22.87 6.68 -21.45
N ILE A 322 23.13 6.84 -22.75
CA ILE A 322 23.75 8.00 -23.40
C ILE A 322 22.88 8.32 -24.62
N ARG A 323 21.88 9.19 -24.46
CA ARG A 323 20.89 9.51 -25.51
C ARG A 323 21.31 10.77 -26.27
N ASN A 324 21.53 10.66 -27.58
CA ASN A 324 21.98 11.79 -28.40
C ASN A 324 20.81 12.74 -28.79
N PRO A 325 21.08 14.03 -29.06
CA PRO A 325 20.10 14.95 -29.63
C PRO A 325 19.42 14.40 -30.89
N GLY A 326 18.12 14.66 -31.03
CA GLY A 326 17.31 14.22 -32.17
C GLY A 326 16.79 12.79 -32.07
N ASP A 327 17.15 12.01 -31.04
CA ASP A 327 16.56 10.69 -30.84
C ASP A 327 15.06 10.77 -30.53
N ALA A 328 14.28 10.03 -31.32
CA ALA A 328 12.83 9.86 -31.16
C ALA A 328 12.41 8.38 -31.03
N LYS A 329 13.38 7.46 -31.00
CA LYS A 329 13.11 6.00 -31.00
C LYS A 329 12.94 5.45 -29.60
N PHE A 330 13.54 6.08 -28.60
CA PHE A 330 13.44 5.67 -27.20
C PHE A 330 12.35 6.48 -26.47
N ALA A 331 11.10 6.15 -26.76
CA ALA A 331 9.93 6.74 -26.10
C ALA A 331 9.15 5.65 -25.35
N LEU A 332 9.09 5.77 -24.02
CA LEU A 332 8.20 4.98 -23.16
C LEU A 332 7.08 5.91 -22.67
N GLY A 333 5.82 5.48 -22.83
CA GLY A 333 4.66 6.19 -22.34
C GLY A 333 4.59 6.23 -20.80
N PRO A 334 3.61 6.94 -20.22
CA PRO A 334 3.38 6.92 -18.78
C PRO A 334 3.13 5.50 -18.26
N HIS A 335 3.98 5.03 -17.35
CA HIS A 335 3.90 3.71 -16.74
C HIS A 335 4.41 3.74 -15.30
N SER A 336 4.11 2.69 -14.54
CA SER A 336 4.77 2.36 -13.29
C SER A 336 5.25 0.90 -13.34
N ASP A 337 6.47 0.65 -12.88
CA ASP A 337 7.06 -0.69 -12.81
C ASP A 337 6.58 -1.44 -11.56
N GLY A 338 7.21 -2.59 -11.30
CA GLY A 338 6.99 -3.37 -10.07
C GLY A 338 5.65 -4.10 -10.09
N GLY A 339 5.32 -4.74 -11.21
CA GLY A 339 4.07 -5.46 -11.43
C GLY A 339 3.01 -4.59 -12.09
N SER A 340 1.92 -5.22 -12.52
CA SER A 340 0.70 -4.58 -13.03
C SER A 340 -0.51 -5.18 -12.34
N LEU A 341 -1.02 -6.31 -12.84
CA LEU A 341 -2.18 -7.03 -12.29
C LEU A 341 -1.92 -7.57 -10.89
N GLU A 342 -0.65 -7.84 -10.55
CA GLU A 342 -0.22 -8.33 -9.24
C GLU A 342 -0.68 -7.43 -8.08
N ARG A 343 -0.92 -6.13 -8.32
CA ARG A 343 -1.45 -5.20 -7.29
C ARG A 343 -2.83 -5.62 -6.75
N TRP A 344 -3.63 -6.31 -7.56
CA TRP A 344 -4.92 -6.86 -7.15
C TRP A 344 -4.86 -8.38 -6.93
N GLU A 345 -4.05 -9.08 -7.71
CA GLU A 345 -4.00 -10.54 -7.71
C GLU A 345 -3.17 -11.13 -6.58
N ASP A 346 -2.00 -10.57 -6.27
CA ASP A 346 -1.16 -11.06 -5.19
C ASP A 346 -1.76 -10.64 -3.83
N PRO A 347 -2.07 -11.59 -2.91
CA PRO A 347 -2.71 -11.25 -1.65
C PRO A 347 -1.91 -10.27 -0.77
N GLU A 348 -0.58 -10.40 -0.74
CA GLU A 348 0.28 -9.48 0.03
C GLU A 348 0.41 -8.12 -0.67
N TYR A 349 0.56 -8.10 -1.99
CA TYR A 349 0.62 -6.82 -2.70
C TYR A 349 -0.70 -6.06 -2.55
N ARG A 350 -1.84 -6.73 -2.69
CA ARG A 350 -3.16 -6.12 -2.45
C ARG A 350 -3.31 -5.57 -1.04
N ARG A 351 -2.74 -6.22 -0.02
CA ARG A 351 -2.73 -5.71 1.38
C ARG A 351 -1.98 -4.39 1.52
N CYS A 352 -1.04 -4.06 0.63
CA CYS A 352 -0.42 -2.74 0.60
C CYS A 352 -1.45 -1.63 0.36
N TYR A 353 -2.58 -1.95 -0.26
CA TYR A 353 -3.61 -1.02 -0.70
C TYR A 353 -4.93 -1.19 0.06
N SER A 354 -4.94 -1.91 1.19
CA SER A 354 -6.18 -2.22 1.94
C SER A 354 -6.96 -0.97 2.30
N LYS A 355 -6.29 0.07 2.81
CA LYS A 355 -6.92 1.36 3.14
C LYS A 355 -7.65 2.00 1.96
N ILE A 356 -7.13 1.87 0.74
CA ILE A 356 -7.82 2.37 -0.47
C ILE A 356 -9.07 1.54 -0.73
N LEU A 357 -8.96 0.21 -0.67
CA LEU A 357 -10.07 -0.71 -0.93
C LEU A 357 -11.15 -0.69 0.17
N GLU A 358 -10.80 -0.28 1.38
CA GLU A 358 -11.70 0.00 2.51
C GLU A 358 -12.40 1.38 2.41
N GLY A 359 -12.21 2.13 1.32
CA GLY A 359 -12.80 3.46 1.15
C GLY A 359 -12.10 4.58 1.94
N LYS A 360 -10.89 4.35 2.46
CA LYS A 360 -10.12 5.26 3.33
C LYS A 360 -8.78 5.62 2.70
N TRP A 361 -8.77 5.98 1.41
CA TRP A 361 -7.54 6.28 0.66
C TRP A 361 -6.71 7.41 1.29
N GLU A 362 -7.33 8.29 2.07
CA GLU A 362 -6.66 9.34 2.82
C GLU A 362 -5.67 8.77 3.86
N GLU A 363 -6.01 7.63 4.47
CA GLU A 363 -5.19 6.87 5.44
C GLU A 363 -4.10 6.01 4.78
N TYR A 364 -4.15 5.80 3.46
CA TYR A 364 -3.12 5.05 2.76
C TYR A 364 -1.77 5.77 2.84
N ASP A 365 -0.75 5.06 3.30
CA ASP A 365 0.64 5.53 3.33
C ASP A 365 1.50 4.76 2.31
N PRO A 366 1.96 5.41 1.23
CA PRO A 366 2.85 4.78 0.26
C PRO A 366 4.18 4.29 0.86
N PHE A 367 4.65 4.89 1.96
CA PHE A 367 5.95 4.68 2.59
C PHE A 367 5.96 3.60 3.69
N ASP A 368 4.83 2.93 3.95
CA ASP A 368 4.80 1.73 4.78
C ASP A 368 5.16 0.49 3.95
N ALA A 369 6.28 -0.12 4.30
CA ALA A 369 6.83 -1.28 3.62
C ALA A 369 6.26 -2.63 4.12
N ASN A 370 5.48 -2.66 5.21
CA ASN A 370 5.09 -3.88 5.92
C ASN A 370 4.66 -5.03 4.99
N HIS A 371 3.68 -4.79 4.12
CA HIS A 371 3.21 -5.80 3.16
C HIS A 371 4.07 -5.88 1.89
N ARG A 372 4.68 -4.76 1.47
CA ARG A 372 5.49 -4.69 0.24
C ARG A 372 6.70 -5.62 0.25
N ILE A 373 7.30 -5.89 1.42
CA ILE A 373 8.50 -6.75 1.50
C ILE A 373 8.24 -8.21 1.15
N LEU A 374 6.99 -8.66 1.22
CA LEU A 374 6.54 -10.02 0.88
C LEU A 374 5.70 -10.07 -0.39
N ALA A 375 5.35 -8.92 -0.96
CA ALA A 375 4.57 -8.82 -2.18
C ALA A 375 5.30 -9.48 -3.36
N HIS A 376 4.58 -10.29 -4.13
CA HIS A 376 5.09 -10.85 -5.37
C HIS A 376 4.72 -9.93 -6.53
N GLN A 377 5.68 -9.09 -6.95
CA GLN A 377 5.50 -8.10 -8.01
C GLN A 377 5.65 -8.67 -9.44
N ASP A 378 5.94 -9.97 -9.56
CA ASP A 378 6.09 -10.67 -10.84
C ASP A 378 5.59 -12.12 -10.70
N LEU A 379 4.27 -12.30 -10.77
CA LEU A 379 3.65 -13.64 -10.71
C LEU A 379 3.85 -14.42 -12.02
N TYR A 380 4.18 -13.73 -13.10
CA TYR A 380 4.15 -14.26 -14.46
C TYR A 380 5.52 -14.39 -15.11
N ASN A 381 6.60 -14.14 -14.36
CA ASN A 381 7.98 -14.16 -14.85
C ASN A 381 8.16 -13.29 -16.11
N GLY A 382 7.67 -12.04 -16.02
CA GLY A 382 7.63 -11.08 -17.11
C GLY A 382 9.01 -10.65 -17.59
N ALA A 383 9.14 -10.41 -18.89
CA ALA A 383 10.40 -9.94 -19.46
C ALA A 383 10.72 -8.53 -18.95
N GLY A 384 11.87 -8.38 -18.28
CA GLY A 384 12.28 -7.11 -17.68
C GLY A 384 11.70 -6.84 -16.29
N ALA A 385 11.01 -7.82 -15.70
CA ALA A 385 10.62 -7.74 -14.29
C ALA A 385 11.86 -7.61 -13.39
N CYS A 386 11.70 -6.88 -12.29
CA CYS A 386 12.76 -6.65 -11.33
C CYS A 386 12.59 -7.60 -10.14
N SER A 387 13.62 -8.39 -9.84
CA SER A 387 13.60 -9.33 -8.71
C SER A 387 13.87 -8.67 -7.36
N MET A 388 14.43 -7.45 -7.34
CA MET A 388 14.61 -6.69 -6.10
C MET A 388 13.41 -5.76 -5.86
N PHE A 389 12.91 -5.75 -4.63
CA PHE A 389 12.07 -4.67 -4.16
C PHE A 389 12.91 -3.38 -4.09
N ARG A 390 12.49 -2.37 -4.86
CA ARG A 390 13.09 -1.03 -4.91
C ARG A 390 12.17 -0.07 -4.17
N PHE A 391 12.70 0.65 -3.20
CA PHE A 391 11.98 1.77 -2.58
C PHE A 391 11.85 2.93 -3.55
N PHE A 392 12.99 3.28 -4.17
CA PHE A 392 13.03 4.28 -5.22
C PHE A 392 13.72 3.69 -6.43
N GLN A 393 13.18 3.99 -7.59
CA GLN A 393 14.00 4.02 -8.79
C GLN A 393 14.83 5.30 -8.79
N GLY A 394 15.90 5.33 -9.56
CA GLY A 394 16.72 6.52 -9.62
C GLY A 394 17.87 6.43 -10.60
N TRP A 395 18.42 7.59 -10.90
CA TRP A 395 19.59 7.71 -11.76
C TRP A 395 20.52 8.84 -11.36
N LEU A 396 21.82 8.61 -11.56
CA LEU A 396 22.87 9.62 -11.41
C LEU A 396 23.13 10.27 -12.77
N SER A 397 23.05 11.60 -12.82
CA SER A 397 23.31 12.36 -14.03
C SER A 397 24.79 12.38 -14.38
N MET A 398 25.10 12.18 -15.67
CA MET A 398 26.42 12.43 -16.23
C MET A 398 26.41 13.52 -17.33
N SER A 399 25.31 14.27 -17.43
CA SER A 399 25.11 15.34 -18.41
C SER A 399 24.35 16.52 -17.81
N SER A 400 24.43 17.67 -18.48
CA SER A 400 23.55 18.81 -18.20
C SER A 400 22.33 18.66 -19.12
N THR A 401 21.14 18.50 -18.54
CA THR A 401 19.88 18.29 -19.29
C THR A 401 18.68 18.87 -18.55
N GLY A 402 17.80 19.54 -19.29
CA GLY A 402 16.54 20.09 -18.79
C GLY A 402 15.28 19.53 -19.47
N PRO A 403 14.10 20.10 -19.15
CA PRO A 403 12.84 19.76 -19.79
C PRO A 403 12.90 19.80 -21.32
N GLY A 404 12.45 18.73 -21.98
CA GLY A 404 12.47 18.60 -23.45
C GLY A 404 13.82 18.16 -24.03
N GLU A 405 14.85 17.98 -23.19
CA GLU A 405 16.18 17.54 -23.60
C GLU A 405 16.37 16.02 -23.40
N GLY A 406 15.34 15.24 -23.73
CA GLY A 406 15.39 13.78 -23.68
C GLY A 406 15.41 13.21 -22.26
N THR A 407 14.90 13.96 -21.27
CA THR A 407 14.94 13.61 -19.84
C THR A 407 13.72 12.77 -19.42
N LEU A 408 13.58 12.54 -18.11
CA LEU A 408 12.47 11.84 -17.47
C LEU A 408 11.30 12.81 -17.20
N LYS A 409 10.08 12.31 -17.30
CA LYS A 409 8.89 12.92 -16.72
C LYS A 409 8.35 12.06 -15.58
N ILE A 410 7.82 12.69 -14.54
CA ILE A 410 7.21 12.05 -13.38
C ILE A 410 5.82 12.67 -13.15
N CYS A 411 4.84 11.86 -12.75
CA CYS A 411 3.57 12.33 -12.22
C CYS A 411 3.67 12.48 -10.70
N PRO A 412 3.72 13.71 -10.15
CA PRO A 412 3.96 13.96 -8.73
C PRO A 412 2.64 13.91 -7.92
N LEU A 413 1.85 12.87 -8.19
CA LEU A 413 0.54 12.56 -7.59
C LEU A 413 0.60 11.21 -6.84
N LEU A 414 1.68 10.91 -6.11
CA LEU A 414 1.95 9.55 -5.63
C LEU A 414 0.74 8.88 -4.96
N LYS A 415 0.17 9.50 -3.91
CA LYS A 415 -0.99 8.93 -3.20
C LYS A 415 -2.23 8.88 -4.10
N HIS A 416 -2.60 10.00 -4.73
CA HIS A 416 -3.82 10.11 -5.53
C HIS A 416 -3.81 9.20 -6.75
N ALA A 417 -2.69 9.11 -7.47
CA ALA A 417 -2.57 8.27 -8.66
C ALA A 417 -2.62 6.78 -8.31
N THR A 418 -1.99 6.37 -7.19
CA THR A 418 -2.10 4.99 -6.70
C THR A 418 -3.53 4.67 -6.25
N ALA A 419 -4.18 5.56 -5.50
CA ALA A 419 -5.58 5.37 -5.09
C ALA A 419 -6.51 5.29 -6.31
N TYR A 420 -6.30 6.18 -7.28
CA TYR A 420 -7.06 6.20 -8.52
C TYR A 420 -6.88 4.89 -9.29
N LEU A 421 -5.64 4.42 -9.46
CA LEU A 421 -5.35 3.14 -10.09
C LEU A 421 -6.14 2.02 -9.42
N MET A 422 -5.99 1.86 -8.09
CA MET A 422 -6.56 0.73 -7.37
C MET A 422 -8.09 0.69 -7.42
N LEU A 423 -8.76 1.85 -7.44
CA LEU A 423 -10.22 1.96 -7.53
C LEU A 423 -10.73 1.92 -8.98
N ARG A 424 -9.90 2.24 -9.97
CA ARG A 424 -10.32 2.39 -11.38
C ARG A 424 -11.02 1.18 -11.99
N PRO A 425 -10.63 -0.08 -11.74
CA PRO A 425 -11.35 -1.25 -12.25
C PRO A 425 -12.82 -1.32 -11.79
N PHE A 426 -13.15 -0.69 -10.67
CA PHE A 426 -14.50 -0.73 -10.07
C PHE A 426 -15.33 0.52 -10.41
N MET A 427 -14.70 1.59 -10.89
CA MET A 427 -15.30 2.92 -11.04
C MET A 427 -15.16 3.47 -12.47
N THR A 428 -16.27 3.78 -13.13
CA THR A 428 -16.25 4.59 -14.36
C THR A 428 -16.23 6.09 -14.00
N THR A 429 -16.04 6.97 -14.99
CA THR A 429 -16.15 8.44 -14.79
C THR A 429 -17.60 8.83 -14.42
N GLY A 430 -17.97 8.65 -13.15
CA GLY A 430 -19.24 9.08 -12.56
C GLY A 430 -20.18 7.99 -12.02
N SER A 431 -19.88 6.69 -12.17
CA SER A 431 -20.71 5.60 -11.61
C SER A 431 -19.94 4.29 -11.41
N ILE A 432 -20.40 3.46 -10.46
CA ILE A 432 -19.89 2.09 -10.25
C ILE A 432 -20.01 1.29 -11.54
N GLN A 433 -18.95 0.59 -11.92
CA GLN A 433 -18.96 -0.35 -13.02
C GLN A 433 -19.53 -1.69 -12.55
N ALA A 434 -20.40 -2.33 -13.34
CA ALA A 434 -20.75 -3.72 -13.08
C ALA A 434 -19.47 -4.57 -13.12
N LEU A 435 -19.25 -5.39 -12.09
CA LEU A 435 -18.03 -6.19 -11.96
C LEU A 435 -17.75 -6.98 -13.24
N ASN A 436 -16.59 -6.73 -13.85
CA ASN A 436 -16.08 -7.45 -14.99
C ASN A 436 -14.58 -7.74 -14.82
N ALA A 437 -13.97 -8.39 -15.80
CA ALA A 437 -12.55 -8.77 -15.73
C ALA A 437 -11.61 -7.71 -16.33
N GLU A 438 -12.04 -6.45 -16.44
CA GLU A 438 -11.24 -5.38 -17.04
C GLU A 438 -10.42 -4.63 -15.98
N PHE A 439 -9.10 -4.65 -16.13
CA PHE A 439 -8.17 -3.87 -15.31
C PHE A 439 -7.43 -2.88 -16.24
N PRO A 440 -7.87 -1.61 -16.31
CA PRO A 440 -7.41 -0.68 -17.35
C PRO A 440 -5.88 -0.49 -17.33
N GLY A 441 -5.21 -0.83 -18.43
CA GLY A 441 -3.75 -0.70 -18.56
C GLY A 441 -2.94 -1.76 -17.79
N SER A 442 -3.58 -2.72 -17.13
CA SER A 442 -2.93 -3.79 -16.37
C SER A 442 -2.89 -5.06 -17.21
N VAL A 443 -1.70 -5.53 -17.58
CA VAL A 443 -1.51 -6.72 -18.41
C VAL A 443 -0.49 -7.66 -17.77
N PRO A 444 -0.80 -8.96 -17.59
CA PRO A 444 0.15 -9.94 -17.06
C PRO A 444 1.51 -9.87 -17.75
N SER A 445 2.59 -10.00 -16.99
CA SER A 445 3.98 -9.91 -17.47
C SER A 445 4.42 -8.53 -18.01
N ALA A 446 3.60 -7.48 -17.88
CA ALA A 446 3.92 -6.12 -18.32
C ALA A 446 3.93 -5.13 -17.15
N CYS A 447 4.52 -3.95 -17.40
CA CYS A 447 4.38 -2.80 -16.50
C CYS A 447 2.93 -2.28 -16.52
N GLN A 448 2.54 -1.54 -15.48
CA GLN A 448 1.25 -0.86 -15.47
C GLN A 448 1.28 0.34 -16.43
N GLU A 449 0.40 0.38 -17.42
CA GLU A 449 0.30 1.47 -18.39
C GLU A 449 -0.79 2.49 -18.00
N TYR A 450 -0.54 3.77 -18.28
CA TYR A 450 -1.49 4.85 -18.09
C TYR A 450 -1.62 5.70 -19.35
N ASN A 451 -2.85 6.07 -19.70
CA ASN A 451 -3.14 6.97 -20.80
C ASN A 451 -4.45 7.72 -20.55
N ASN A 452 -4.75 8.71 -21.40
CA ASN A 452 -5.94 9.55 -21.24
C ASN A 452 -7.26 8.83 -21.56
N GLU A 453 -7.23 7.65 -22.17
CA GLU A 453 -8.43 6.84 -22.44
C GLU A 453 -8.80 6.01 -21.21
N THR A 454 -7.80 5.34 -20.61
CA THR A 454 -8.01 4.46 -19.45
C THR A 454 -8.02 5.22 -18.12
N HIS A 455 -7.26 6.31 -18.00
CA HIS A 455 -7.09 7.10 -16.77
C HIS A 455 -7.29 8.61 -17.02
N PRO A 456 -8.45 9.04 -17.52
CA PRO A 456 -8.68 10.42 -17.96
C PRO A 456 -8.52 11.47 -16.85
N ASP A 457 -8.93 11.15 -15.61
CA ASP A 457 -8.92 12.12 -14.50
C ASP A 457 -7.51 12.44 -13.99
N LEU A 458 -6.51 11.62 -14.32
CA LEU A 458 -5.11 11.92 -14.00
C LEU A 458 -4.57 13.11 -14.78
N ASP A 459 -5.24 13.56 -15.86
CA ASP A 459 -4.84 14.67 -16.71
C ASP A 459 -3.33 14.61 -17.07
N LEU A 460 -2.89 13.45 -17.57
CA LEU A 460 -1.46 13.15 -17.81
C LEU A 460 -0.79 14.17 -18.75
N ALA A 461 -1.57 14.88 -19.57
CA ALA A 461 -1.07 15.97 -20.40
C ALA A 461 -0.52 17.15 -19.57
N ASN A 462 -1.11 17.44 -18.41
CA ASN A 462 -0.69 18.51 -17.51
C ASN A 462 0.06 18.01 -16.26
N THR A 463 -0.14 16.76 -15.84
CA THR A 463 0.47 16.24 -14.60
C THR A 463 1.80 15.53 -14.79
N MET A 464 2.12 15.06 -16.00
CA MET A 464 3.44 14.51 -16.32
C MET A 464 4.47 15.64 -16.43
N CYS A 465 5.15 15.91 -15.33
CA CYS A 465 6.13 16.98 -15.21
C CYS A 465 7.52 16.50 -15.62
N SER A 466 8.19 17.22 -16.51
CA SER A 466 9.62 17.00 -16.74
C SER A 466 10.40 17.24 -15.46
N VAL A 467 11.38 16.38 -15.18
CA VAL A 467 12.31 16.61 -14.07
C VAL A 467 13.00 17.97 -14.28
N PRO A 468 13.17 18.78 -13.21
CA PRO A 468 13.93 20.03 -13.29
C PRO A 468 15.30 19.85 -13.94
N HIS A 469 15.86 20.92 -14.48
CA HIS A 469 17.19 20.90 -15.08
C HIS A 469 18.20 20.26 -14.12
N VAL A 470 18.96 19.25 -14.58
CA VAL A 470 19.98 18.52 -13.80
C VAL A 470 21.37 18.78 -14.37
N GLU A 471 22.37 18.77 -13.49
CA GLU A 471 23.79 18.83 -13.84
C GLU A 471 24.48 17.48 -13.60
N PRO A 472 25.65 17.21 -14.22
CA PRO A 472 26.41 16.00 -13.90
C PRO A 472 26.72 15.94 -12.40
N GLY A 473 26.44 14.80 -11.78
CA GLY A 473 26.58 14.60 -10.34
C GLY A 473 25.29 14.77 -9.53
N ASP A 474 24.23 15.33 -10.12
CA ASP A 474 22.89 15.32 -9.53
C ASP A 474 22.27 13.93 -9.60
N TYR A 475 21.47 13.57 -8.60
CA TYR A 475 20.75 12.30 -8.53
C TYR A 475 19.24 12.55 -8.49
N VAL A 476 18.47 11.77 -9.24
CA VAL A 476 17.02 11.86 -9.28
C VAL A 476 16.44 10.55 -8.80
N ALA A 477 15.47 10.61 -7.88
CA ALA A 477 14.79 9.46 -7.32
C ALA A 477 13.27 9.62 -7.40
N TRP A 478 12.56 8.53 -7.68
CA TRP A 478 11.10 8.46 -7.60
C TRP A 478 10.65 7.15 -6.98
N HIS A 479 9.61 7.24 -6.17
CA HIS A 479 9.01 6.15 -5.42
C HIS A 479 8.54 5.07 -6.39
N CYS A 480 8.61 3.79 -5.99
CA CYS A 480 8.34 2.65 -6.88
C CYS A 480 6.95 2.64 -7.54
N ASP A 481 5.94 3.19 -6.87
CA ASP A 481 4.58 3.36 -7.45
C ASP A 481 4.40 4.62 -8.32
N SER A 482 5.41 5.50 -8.46
CA SER A 482 5.23 6.74 -9.23
C SER A 482 5.12 6.48 -10.73
N ILE A 483 4.12 7.11 -11.35
CA ILE A 483 3.98 7.12 -12.81
C ILE A 483 5.12 7.96 -13.40
N HIS A 484 5.81 7.41 -14.39
CA HIS A 484 6.90 8.08 -15.07
C HIS A 484 6.94 7.73 -16.57
N SER A 485 7.62 8.57 -17.35
CA SER A 485 7.79 8.39 -18.79
C SER A 485 9.09 9.05 -19.26
N VAL A 486 9.50 8.79 -20.51
CA VAL A 486 10.66 9.47 -21.11
C VAL A 486 10.18 10.46 -22.17
N ASP A 487 10.84 11.62 -22.28
CA ASP A 487 10.54 12.57 -23.37
C ASP A 487 10.57 11.87 -24.72
N LYS A 488 9.50 12.05 -25.51
CA LYS A 488 9.36 11.41 -26.83
C LYS A 488 10.52 11.77 -27.77
N GLU A 489 10.99 13.00 -27.71
CA GLU A 489 12.09 13.52 -28.53
C GLU A 489 13.12 14.23 -27.66
N HIS A 490 14.37 14.23 -28.09
CA HIS A 490 15.45 15.00 -27.46
C HIS A 490 15.78 16.26 -28.27
N HIS A 491 15.39 17.44 -27.79
CA HIS A 491 15.59 18.73 -28.47
C HIS A 491 16.81 19.52 -27.96
N GLY A 492 17.58 18.96 -27.03
CA GLY A 492 18.74 19.62 -26.46
C GLY A 492 19.96 19.61 -27.38
N LYS A 493 21.03 20.28 -26.95
CA LYS A 493 22.28 20.42 -27.75
C LYS A 493 23.35 19.39 -27.41
N GLY A 494 23.28 18.80 -26.22
CA GLY A 494 24.19 17.76 -25.74
C GLY A 494 23.44 16.46 -25.48
N ASP A 495 24.17 15.36 -25.27
CA ASP A 495 23.55 14.09 -24.95
C ASP A 495 22.96 14.05 -23.52
N SER A 496 21.88 13.28 -23.34
CA SER A 496 21.28 12.96 -22.04
C SER A 496 21.84 11.63 -21.54
N SER A 497 22.79 11.72 -20.61
CA SER A 497 23.55 10.59 -20.07
C SER A 497 23.25 10.35 -18.59
N VAL A 498 22.87 9.11 -18.24
CA VAL A 498 22.52 8.73 -16.87
C VAL A 498 22.99 7.31 -16.53
N LEU A 499 23.35 7.08 -15.27
CA LEU A 499 23.56 5.74 -14.70
C LEU A 499 22.32 5.34 -13.90
N TYR A 500 21.69 4.19 -14.21
CA TYR A 500 20.57 3.68 -13.40
C TYR A 500 21.11 3.08 -12.10
N ILE A 501 20.68 3.65 -10.98
CA ILE A 501 21.10 3.28 -9.62
C ILE A 501 19.86 3.43 -8.73
N PRO A 502 19.07 2.37 -8.51
CA PRO A 502 17.91 2.45 -7.62
C PRO A 502 18.32 2.44 -6.15
N VAL A 503 17.34 2.63 -5.27
CA VAL A 503 17.48 2.49 -3.81
C VAL A 503 16.76 1.22 -3.38
N CYS A 504 17.54 0.19 -3.03
CA CYS A 504 17.00 -1.10 -2.59
C CYS A 504 17.22 -1.28 -1.08
N PRO A 505 16.17 -1.46 -0.26
CA PRO A 505 16.36 -1.83 1.14
C PRO A 505 16.95 -3.24 1.27
N MET A 506 17.49 -3.57 2.44
CA MET A 506 17.81 -4.95 2.75
C MET A 506 16.55 -5.67 3.24
N THR A 507 16.06 -6.58 2.43
CA THR A 507 15.02 -7.56 2.75
C THR A 507 15.56 -8.95 2.47
N LEU A 508 14.93 -10.00 3.00
CA LEU A 508 15.36 -11.36 2.72
C LEU A 508 15.33 -11.70 1.21
N PRO A 509 14.27 -11.36 0.43
CA PRO A 509 14.27 -11.53 -1.03
C PRO A 509 15.39 -10.75 -1.73
N ASN A 510 15.64 -9.49 -1.35
CA ASN A 510 16.71 -8.70 -1.96
C ASN A 510 18.10 -9.31 -1.68
N VAL A 511 18.35 -9.82 -0.48
CA VAL A 511 19.59 -10.53 -0.16
C VAL A 511 19.75 -11.79 -0.99
N GLN A 512 18.66 -12.55 -1.24
CA GLN A 512 18.72 -13.73 -2.10
C GLN A 512 19.10 -13.38 -3.53
N TYR A 513 18.53 -12.31 -4.08
CA TYR A 513 18.92 -11.79 -5.39
C TYR A 513 20.37 -11.28 -5.38
N LEU A 514 20.79 -10.57 -4.33
CA LEU A 514 22.14 -10.02 -4.19
C LEU A 514 23.22 -11.11 -4.30
N VAL A 515 22.99 -12.29 -3.72
CA VAL A 515 23.91 -13.43 -3.84
C VAL A 515 24.03 -13.91 -5.29
N LYS A 516 22.92 -14.01 -6.03
CA LYS A 516 22.94 -14.39 -7.46
C LYS A 516 23.63 -13.32 -8.30
N GLN A 517 23.33 -12.04 -8.05
CA GLN A 517 23.97 -10.91 -8.71
C GLN A 517 25.49 -10.90 -8.46
N ARG A 518 25.93 -11.20 -7.23
CA ARG A 518 27.34 -11.32 -6.87
C ARG A 518 28.05 -12.39 -7.69
N GLU A 519 27.44 -13.56 -7.86
CA GLU A 519 27.99 -14.63 -8.69
C GLU A 519 28.15 -14.19 -10.16
N ALA A 520 27.18 -13.43 -10.68
CA ALA A 520 27.26 -12.85 -12.01
C ALA A 520 28.39 -11.81 -12.12
N ALA A 521 28.51 -10.94 -11.12
CA ALA A 521 29.54 -9.90 -11.04
C ALA A 521 30.97 -10.47 -11.04
N LEU A 522 31.23 -11.54 -10.26
CA LEU A 522 32.53 -12.21 -10.22
C LEU A 522 32.92 -12.88 -11.55
N LYS A 523 31.92 -13.22 -12.37
CA LYS A 523 32.11 -13.76 -13.74
C LYS A 523 32.03 -12.69 -14.81
N TYR A 524 31.70 -11.44 -14.45
CA TYR A 524 31.37 -10.35 -15.36
C TYR A 524 30.23 -10.68 -16.35
N SER A 525 29.33 -11.59 -15.96
CA SER A 525 28.16 -11.96 -16.76
C SER A 525 27.01 -10.96 -16.54
N PRO A 526 26.05 -10.83 -17.47
CA PRO A 526 24.85 -10.02 -17.22
C PRO A 526 24.14 -10.46 -15.92
N PRO A 527 23.58 -9.53 -15.12
CA PRO A 527 22.85 -9.87 -13.90
C PRO A 527 21.57 -10.69 -14.20
N PRO A 528 21.01 -11.39 -13.19
CA PRO A 528 19.92 -12.34 -13.41
C PRO A 528 18.64 -11.77 -14.05
N ASP A 529 18.31 -10.49 -13.81
CA ASP A 529 17.11 -9.85 -14.35
C ASP A 529 17.23 -9.42 -15.83
N PHE A 530 18.44 -9.50 -16.41
CA PHE A 530 18.71 -8.93 -17.72
C PHE A 530 18.90 -10.00 -18.81
N PRO A 531 18.67 -9.63 -20.09
CA PRO A 531 18.95 -10.51 -21.21
C PRO A 531 20.38 -11.07 -21.18
N GLY A 532 20.51 -12.36 -21.45
CA GLY A 532 21.81 -13.04 -21.45
C GLY A 532 22.38 -13.33 -20.06
N ALA A 533 21.56 -13.31 -19.00
CA ALA A 533 21.93 -13.70 -17.64
C ALA A 533 22.80 -14.97 -17.60
N GLY A 534 23.93 -14.89 -16.90
CA GLY A 534 24.91 -15.98 -16.80
C GLY A 534 25.77 -16.25 -18.05
N GLY A 535 25.55 -15.52 -19.15
CA GLY A 535 26.37 -15.57 -20.36
C GLY A 535 27.73 -14.87 -20.21
N VAL A 536 28.47 -14.77 -21.33
CA VAL A 536 29.86 -14.24 -21.32
C VAL A 536 29.97 -12.76 -20.95
N GLY A 537 28.90 -11.96 -21.15
CA GLY A 537 28.85 -10.54 -20.81
C GLY A 537 30.14 -9.78 -21.11
N GLU A 538 30.65 -9.13 -20.06
CA GLU A 538 31.84 -8.29 -20.03
C GLU A 538 33.13 -9.08 -19.71
N GLN A 539 33.06 -10.42 -19.65
CA GLN A 539 34.22 -11.26 -19.37
C GLN A 539 35.32 -11.04 -20.41
N GLY A 540 36.52 -10.65 -19.95
CA GLY A 540 37.70 -10.44 -20.79
C GLY A 540 37.65 -9.17 -21.64
N PHE A 541 36.80 -8.21 -21.29
CA PHE A 541 36.83 -6.88 -21.90
C PHE A 541 38.14 -6.16 -21.55
N THR A 542 38.62 -5.31 -22.48
CA THR A 542 39.71 -4.38 -22.19
C THR A 542 39.25 -3.35 -21.15
N ASP A 543 40.12 -3.04 -20.19
CA ASP A 543 39.84 -2.17 -19.03
C ASP A 543 38.69 -2.67 -18.15
N GLN A 544 38.49 -4.00 -18.11
CA GLN A 544 37.59 -4.65 -17.17
C GLN A 544 37.89 -4.22 -15.72
N LEU A 545 36.83 -4.04 -14.93
CA LEU A 545 36.93 -3.63 -13.52
C LEU A 545 37.86 -4.54 -12.71
N ASP A 546 38.74 -3.93 -11.91
CA ASP A 546 39.42 -4.61 -10.81
C ASP A 546 38.64 -4.40 -9.51
N TRP A 547 38.06 -5.48 -8.98
CA TRP A 547 37.28 -5.46 -7.73
C TRP A 547 38.07 -4.94 -6.52
N ASN A 548 39.41 -5.01 -6.53
CA ASN A 548 40.23 -4.45 -5.44
C ASN A 548 40.20 -2.91 -5.39
N THR A 549 39.73 -2.25 -6.45
CA THR A 549 39.57 -0.79 -6.50
C THR A 549 38.27 -0.30 -5.88
N VAL A 550 37.35 -1.21 -5.54
CA VAL A 550 36.03 -0.87 -4.98
C VAL A 550 36.16 -0.63 -3.47
N SER A 551 35.47 0.39 -2.97
CA SER A 551 35.47 0.72 -1.53
C SER A 551 34.95 -0.45 -0.68
N ILE A 552 35.43 -0.56 0.57
CA ILE A 552 34.97 -1.61 1.50
C ILE A 552 33.44 -1.55 1.69
N GLU A 553 32.88 -0.34 1.79
CA GLU A 553 31.44 -0.14 1.93
C GLU A 553 30.67 -0.50 0.65
N GLY A 554 31.24 -0.20 -0.53
CA GLY A 554 30.66 -0.61 -1.81
C GLY A 554 30.66 -2.13 -2.01
N LEU A 555 31.77 -2.80 -1.66
CA LEU A 555 31.84 -4.26 -1.63
C LEU A 555 30.81 -4.83 -0.65
N GLN A 556 30.72 -4.27 0.56
CA GLN A 556 29.73 -4.67 1.55
C GLN A 556 28.29 -4.56 1.01
N ALA A 557 27.92 -3.43 0.37
CA ALA A 557 26.59 -3.24 -0.24
C ALA A 557 26.28 -4.24 -1.37
N MET A 558 27.30 -4.87 -1.95
CA MET A 558 27.18 -5.96 -2.94
C MET A 558 27.17 -7.37 -2.31
N GLY A 559 27.23 -7.47 -0.98
CA GLY A 559 27.44 -8.76 -0.30
C GLY A 559 28.81 -9.38 -0.59
N MET A 560 29.80 -8.54 -0.89
CA MET A 560 31.20 -8.88 -1.20
C MET A 560 32.16 -8.30 -0.16
N GLY A 561 33.41 -8.78 -0.18
CA GLY A 561 34.43 -8.37 0.78
C GLY A 561 34.36 -9.16 2.09
N SER A 562 35.05 -8.67 3.12
CA SER A 562 35.20 -9.36 4.40
C SER A 562 34.48 -8.70 5.58
N LYS A 563 33.79 -7.56 5.34
CA LYS A 563 33.16 -6.76 6.38
C LYS A 563 31.65 -7.06 6.45
N PRO A 564 31.15 -7.78 7.47
CA PRO A 564 29.71 -7.96 7.67
C PRO A 564 29.03 -6.64 8.07
N TRP A 565 27.71 -6.56 7.83
CA TRP A 565 26.88 -5.45 8.31
C TRP A 565 26.80 -5.47 9.83
N ASN A 566 26.85 -4.28 10.43
CA ASN A 566 26.76 -4.13 11.87
C ASN A 566 25.33 -4.36 12.35
N ILE A 567 25.18 -4.97 13.52
CA ILE A 567 23.91 -5.12 14.23
C ILE A 567 23.97 -4.20 15.45
N ASP A 568 23.00 -3.30 15.57
CA ASP A 568 22.92 -2.31 16.65
C ASP A 568 21.72 -2.59 17.58
N MET A 569 21.79 -2.14 18.83
CA MET A 569 20.70 -2.33 19.80
C MET A 569 19.43 -1.55 19.45
N SER A 570 19.56 -0.41 18.75
CA SER A 570 18.45 0.44 18.29
C SER A 570 17.63 -0.15 17.14
N MET A 571 18.13 -1.19 16.47
CA MET A 571 17.39 -1.90 15.43
C MET A 571 16.19 -2.65 16.01
N SER A 572 15.09 -2.70 15.26
CA SER A 572 13.95 -3.56 15.58
C SER A 572 14.34 -5.04 15.51
N ASP A 573 13.52 -5.92 16.10
CA ASP A 573 13.77 -7.36 16.04
C ASP A 573 13.76 -7.90 14.61
N GLY A 574 12.85 -7.39 13.76
CA GLY A 574 12.82 -7.70 12.33
C GLY A 574 14.08 -7.23 11.59
N GLU A 575 14.56 -6.02 11.88
CA GLU A 575 15.78 -5.48 11.28
C GLU A 575 17.02 -6.29 11.69
N LYS A 576 17.15 -6.64 12.98
CA LYS A 576 18.23 -7.52 13.46
C LYS A 576 18.22 -8.86 12.74
N ALA A 577 17.03 -9.48 12.64
CA ALA A 577 16.87 -10.78 12.00
C ALA A 577 17.29 -10.77 10.52
N VAL A 578 16.93 -9.72 9.76
CA VAL A 578 17.32 -9.64 8.34
C VAL A 578 18.82 -9.37 8.17
N VAL A 579 19.42 -8.51 9.01
CA VAL A 579 20.86 -8.21 8.96
C VAL A 579 21.68 -9.46 9.31
N GLU A 580 21.27 -10.22 10.32
CA GLU A 580 21.88 -11.50 10.66
C GLU A 580 21.78 -12.52 9.52
N ALA A 581 20.60 -12.63 8.91
CA ALA A 581 20.39 -13.52 7.77
C ALA A 581 21.25 -13.11 6.56
N ALA A 582 21.37 -11.81 6.30
CA ALA A 582 22.23 -11.25 5.27
C ALA A 582 23.70 -11.57 5.55
N ASN A 583 24.17 -11.36 6.78
CA ASN A 583 25.54 -11.68 7.18
C ASN A 583 25.89 -13.16 6.97
N ARG A 584 25.00 -14.07 7.36
CA ARG A 584 25.16 -15.51 7.10
C ARG A 584 25.18 -15.82 5.60
N LYS A 585 24.32 -15.21 4.80
CA LYS A 585 24.28 -15.51 3.36
C LYS A 585 25.47 -14.93 2.60
N CYS A 586 25.98 -13.77 3.00
CA CYS A 586 26.99 -13.05 2.25
C CYS A 586 28.42 -13.29 2.74
N PHE A 587 28.64 -13.52 4.05
CA PHE A 587 29.97 -13.43 4.67
C PHE A 587 30.39 -14.63 5.53
N SER A 588 29.57 -15.68 5.63
CA SER A 588 29.93 -16.90 6.38
C SER A 588 30.36 -18.06 5.49
#